data_AF-A0A4Y6RYH9-F1
#
_entry.id   AF-A0A4Y6RYH9-F1
#
_cell.length_a   1.000
_cell.length_b   1.000
_cell.length_c   1.000
_cell.angle_alpha   90.00
_cell.angle_beta   90.00
_cell.angle_gamma   90.00
#
_symmetry.space_group_name_H-M   'P 1'
#
loop_
_entity.id
_entity.type
_entity.pdbx_description
1 polymer ?
#
loop_
_entity_poly.entity_id
_entity_poly.type
_entity_poly.pdbx_seq_one_letter_code
_entity_poly.pdbx_strand_id
1 'polypeptide(L)'
;MATSRIRFTKASQVFETYPDLDETVARPETDMAPQAYLDELRKVDPPFSALAYFAHVLPKREAVWWGHQCVTGLLPDLTRTEAEIMKLCEAWVRDGDDDSRAAVKKAAESIKADSAPVWVGFAAGWSGGSLSPNEDHRVETPDDLTAKAVNTALLIAVGQVGPGDRSEAIDACLNAGLAFAEGASMPAVLAGAGVNKAEAVPAGTGGG
;
A
#
# COMPACT_ATOMS: atom_id res chain seq x y z
N MET A 1 24.61 11.28 2.33
CA MET A 1 23.29 11.51 1.69
C MET A 1 22.58 10.19 1.67
N ALA A 2 21.31 10.13 2.07
CA ALA A 2 20.54 8.89 1.96
C ALA A 2 20.36 8.56 0.47
N THR A 3 20.52 7.29 0.11
CA THR A 3 20.35 6.83 -1.27
C THR A 3 18.85 6.64 -1.54
N SER A 4 18.37 7.17 -2.67
CA SER A 4 17.00 6.94 -3.14
C SER A 4 16.72 5.43 -3.24
N ARG A 5 15.54 5.02 -2.77
CA ARG A 5 15.05 3.63 -2.89
C ARG A 5 14.42 3.36 -4.25
N ILE A 6 14.19 4.39 -5.06
CA ILE A 6 13.65 4.27 -6.42
C ILE A 6 14.79 3.86 -7.35
N ARG A 7 14.67 2.67 -7.94
CA ARG A 7 15.67 2.08 -8.85
C ARG A 7 15.53 2.56 -10.30
N PHE A 8 14.41 3.18 -10.64
CA PHE A 8 14.11 3.67 -11.97
C PHE A 8 14.56 5.13 -12.13
N THR A 9 15.13 5.47 -13.27
CA THR A 9 15.49 6.85 -13.61
C THR A 9 14.43 7.52 -14.49
N LYS A 10 13.58 6.71 -15.12
CA LYS A 10 12.52 7.12 -16.05
C LYS A 10 11.22 6.40 -15.75
N ALA A 11 10.10 7.09 -15.91
CA ALA A 11 8.77 6.52 -15.72
C ALA A 11 8.48 5.38 -16.71
N SER A 12 8.93 5.52 -17.96
CA SER A 12 8.82 4.47 -19.00
C SER A 12 9.39 3.11 -18.56
N GLN A 13 10.50 3.11 -17.82
CA GLN A 13 11.15 1.88 -17.34
C GLN A 13 10.26 1.08 -16.39
N VAL A 14 9.37 1.74 -15.63
CA VAL A 14 8.41 1.07 -14.76
C VAL A 14 7.44 0.23 -15.60
N PHE A 15 6.90 0.81 -16.68
CA PHE A 15 5.99 0.14 -17.60
C PHE A 15 6.68 -0.87 -18.52
N GLU A 16 7.96 -0.70 -18.82
CA GLU A 16 8.76 -1.73 -19.51
C GLU A 16 9.01 -2.93 -18.61
N THR A 17 9.22 -2.71 -17.30
CA THR A 17 9.42 -3.77 -16.31
C THR A 17 8.11 -4.48 -15.97
N TYR A 18 7.00 -3.74 -15.94
CA TYR A 18 5.66 -4.25 -15.63
C TYR A 18 4.66 -3.83 -16.71
N PRO A 19 4.62 -4.54 -17.86
CA PRO A 19 3.76 -4.17 -18.99
C PRO A 19 2.26 -4.13 -18.64
N ASP A 20 1.81 -5.03 -17.77
CA ASP A 20 0.41 -5.11 -17.33
C ASP A 20 -0.06 -3.88 -16.52
N LEU A 21 0.86 -3.01 -16.09
CA LEU A 21 0.51 -1.78 -15.38
C LEU A 21 -0.35 -0.83 -16.25
N ASP A 22 -0.21 -0.91 -17.58
CA ASP A 22 -0.98 -0.10 -18.53
C ASP A 22 -2.50 -0.33 -18.43
N GLU A 23 -2.92 -1.48 -17.89
CA GLU A 23 -4.35 -1.78 -17.67
C GLU A 23 -4.97 -0.91 -16.57
N THR A 24 -4.13 -0.38 -15.66
CA THR A 24 -4.57 0.38 -14.48
C THR A 24 -4.08 1.82 -14.46
N VAL A 25 -2.93 2.09 -15.09
CA VAL A 25 -2.29 3.40 -15.11
C VAL A 25 -1.98 3.75 -16.57
N ALA A 26 -2.46 4.90 -17.03
CA ALA A 26 -2.08 5.39 -18.35
C ALA A 26 -0.56 5.54 -18.46
N ARG A 27 0.02 5.54 -19.67
CA ARG A 27 1.43 5.90 -19.82
C ARG A 27 1.61 7.42 -19.82
N PRO A 28 2.76 7.93 -19.36
CA PRO A 28 3.10 9.34 -19.60
C PRO A 28 3.19 9.64 -21.10
N GLU A 29 2.72 10.81 -21.53
CA GLU A 29 2.84 11.26 -22.92
C GLU A 29 4.31 11.50 -23.32
N THR A 30 5.12 11.94 -22.35
CA THR A 30 6.56 12.18 -22.52
C THR A 30 7.34 11.55 -21.39
N ASP A 31 8.49 10.95 -21.72
CA ASP A 31 9.31 10.27 -20.72
C ASP A 31 9.89 11.27 -19.70
N MET A 32 9.74 10.97 -18.42
CA MET A 32 10.11 11.85 -17.29
C MET A 32 10.57 11.05 -16.07
N ALA A 33 11.03 11.73 -15.02
CA ALA A 33 11.40 11.06 -13.77
C ALA A 33 10.18 10.39 -13.11
N PRO A 34 10.32 9.22 -12.45
CA PRO A 34 9.20 8.53 -11.80
C PRO A 34 8.40 9.40 -10.83
N GLN A 35 9.07 10.23 -10.02
CA GLN A 35 8.41 11.14 -9.09
C GLN A 35 7.61 12.23 -9.80
N ALA A 36 8.15 12.77 -10.90
CA ALA A 36 7.42 13.76 -11.71
C ALA A 36 6.16 13.15 -12.31
N TYR A 37 6.21 11.88 -12.74
CA TYR A 37 5.03 11.20 -13.25
C TYR A 37 4.00 10.89 -12.15
N LEU A 38 4.48 10.52 -10.95
CA LEU A 38 3.59 10.38 -9.80
C LEU A 38 2.86 11.70 -9.49
N ASP A 39 3.55 12.84 -9.55
CA ASP A 39 2.93 14.16 -9.35
C ASP A 39 1.89 14.51 -10.42
N GLU A 40 2.01 13.97 -11.64
CA GLU A 40 0.95 14.07 -12.65
C GLU A 40 -0.26 13.20 -12.30
N LEU A 41 -0.04 11.94 -11.90
CA LEU A 41 -1.10 11.02 -11.49
C LEU A 41 -1.90 11.54 -10.28
N ARG A 42 -1.24 12.27 -9.37
CA ARG A 42 -1.89 12.90 -8.21
C ARG A 42 -2.90 13.99 -8.57
N LYS A 43 -2.85 14.53 -9.79
CA LYS A 43 -3.80 15.55 -10.27
C LYS A 43 -5.12 14.94 -10.77
N VAL A 44 -5.18 13.62 -10.91
CA VAL A 44 -6.41 12.89 -11.26
C VAL A 44 -7.26 12.70 -10.01
N ASP A 45 -8.57 12.91 -10.11
CA ASP A 45 -9.51 12.73 -8.99
C ASP A 45 -10.46 11.55 -9.24
N PRO A 46 -10.51 10.54 -8.35
CA PRO A 46 -9.59 10.29 -7.24
C PRO A 46 -8.23 9.72 -7.72
N PRO A 47 -7.12 9.98 -7.00
CA PRO A 47 -5.76 9.62 -7.44
C PRO A 47 -5.40 8.14 -7.22
N PHE A 48 -6.32 7.21 -7.52
CA PHE A 48 -6.09 5.76 -7.34
C PHE A 48 -4.96 5.22 -8.21
N SER A 49 -4.83 5.73 -9.44
CA SER A 49 -3.73 5.33 -10.34
C SER A 49 -2.35 5.70 -9.79
N ALA A 50 -2.26 6.75 -8.96
CA ALA A 50 -1.02 7.13 -8.29
C ALA A 50 -0.57 6.06 -7.26
N LEU A 51 -1.51 5.44 -6.53
CA LEU A 51 -1.20 4.33 -5.62
C LEU A 51 -0.66 3.12 -6.38
N ALA A 52 -1.34 2.74 -7.46
CA ALA A 52 -0.94 1.60 -8.29
C ALA A 52 0.45 1.83 -8.89
N TYR A 53 0.70 2.99 -9.49
CA TYR A 53 1.99 3.35 -10.04
C TYR A 53 3.08 3.33 -8.97
N PHE A 54 2.86 3.97 -7.82
CA PHE A 54 3.88 4.08 -6.77
C PHE A 54 4.26 2.73 -6.16
N ALA A 55 3.30 1.80 -6.03
CA ALA A 55 3.59 0.43 -5.61
C ALA A 55 4.59 -0.28 -6.54
N HIS A 56 4.54 0.00 -7.85
CA HIS A 56 5.46 -0.58 -8.85
C HIS A 56 6.82 0.13 -8.90
N VAL A 57 6.87 1.40 -8.48
CA VAL A 57 8.11 2.19 -8.41
C VAL A 57 9.04 1.67 -7.30
N LEU A 58 8.48 1.25 -6.18
CA LEU A 58 9.23 0.76 -5.02
C LEU A 58 9.75 -0.68 -5.23
N PRO A 59 10.93 -1.03 -4.69
CA PRO A 59 11.30 -2.44 -4.55
C PRO A 59 10.31 -3.18 -3.62
N LYS A 60 10.15 -4.49 -3.81
CA LYS A 60 9.08 -5.30 -3.18
C LYS A 60 8.99 -5.12 -1.66
N ARG A 61 10.13 -5.13 -0.95
CA ARG A 61 10.17 -4.99 0.51
C ARG A 61 9.73 -3.61 0.99
N GLU A 62 10.19 -2.57 0.31
CA GLU A 62 9.81 -1.19 0.55
C GLU A 62 8.33 -0.94 0.22
N ALA A 63 7.80 -1.54 -0.84
CA ALA A 63 6.38 -1.48 -1.20
C ALA A 63 5.49 -2.10 -0.11
N VAL A 64 5.86 -3.28 0.40
CA VAL A 64 5.14 -3.94 1.50
C VAL A 64 5.23 -3.12 2.78
N TRP A 65 6.39 -2.57 3.12
CA TRP A 65 6.52 -1.74 4.32
C TRP A 65 5.69 -0.46 4.23
N TRP A 66 5.68 0.18 3.06
CA TRP A 66 4.82 1.32 2.78
C TRP A 66 3.34 0.94 2.94
N GLY A 67 2.89 -0.12 2.28
CA GLY A 67 1.52 -0.63 2.40
C GLY A 67 1.13 -0.98 3.83
N HIS A 68 2.03 -1.62 4.58
CA HIS A 68 1.84 -1.92 6.00
C HIS A 68 1.56 -0.64 6.81
N GLN A 69 2.43 0.37 6.70
CA GLN A 69 2.29 1.61 7.47
C GLN A 69 1.05 2.41 7.08
N CYS A 70 0.69 2.42 5.80
CA CYS A 70 -0.56 3.01 5.34
C CYS A 70 -1.79 2.31 5.95
N VAL A 71 -1.84 0.97 5.89
CA VAL A 71 -2.97 0.21 6.46
C VAL A 71 -3.05 0.42 7.97
N THR A 72 -1.93 0.38 8.70
CA THR A 72 -1.90 0.68 10.15
C THR A 72 -2.40 2.09 10.46
N GLY A 73 -2.06 3.07 9.61
CA GLY A 73 -2.45 4.47 9.79
C GLY A 73 -3.92 4.77 9.51
N LEU A 74 -4.50 4.07 8.53
CA LEU A 74 -5.89 4.26 8.11
C LEU A 74 -6.87 3.39 8.90
N LEU A 75 -6.45 2.22 9.38
CA LEU A 75 -7.30 1.25 10.07
C LEU A 75 -6.85 1.08 11.53
N PRO A 76 -7.41 1.84 12.48
CA PRO A 76 -7.02 1.76 13.89
C PRO A 76 -7.49 0.46 14.57
N ASP A 77 -8.58 -0.12 14.07
CA ASP A 77 -9.24 -1.28 14.69
C ASP A 77 -9.05 -2.53 13.81
N LEU A 78 -8.06 -3.35 14.16
CA LEU A 78 -7.84 -4.65 13.53
C LEU A 78 -8.38 -5.77 14.40
N THR A 79 -8.94 -6.81 13.77
CA THR A 79 -9.21 -8.06 14.49
C THR A 79 -7.91 -8.69 14.98
N ARG A 80 -8.00 -9.60 15.96
CA ARG A 80 -6.81 -10.32 16.48
C ARG A 80 -6.02 -10.99 15.34
N THR A 81 -6.71 -11.63 14.41
CA THR A 81 -6.06 -12.36 13.31
C THR A 81 -5.41 -11.42 12.29
N GLU A 82 -6.04 -10.27 12.01
CA GLU A 82 -5.44 -9.23 11.14
C GLU A 82 -4.20 -8.60 11.79
N ALA A 83 -4.26 -8.31 13.09
CA ALA A 83 -3.11 -7.80 13.84
C ALA A 83 -1.94 -8.79 13.85
N GLU A 84 -2.23 -10.10 13.90
CA GLU A 84 -1.21 -11.15 13.79
C GLU A 84 -0.54 -11.16 12.41
N ILE A 85 -1.30 -11.03 11.32
CA ILE A 85 -0.74 -10.91 9.97
C ILE A 85 0.17 -9.68 9.87
N MET A 86 -0.28 -8.52 10.33
CA MET A 86 0.52 -7.28 10.26
C MET A 86 1.83 -7.44 11.02
N LYS A 87 1.81 -8.06 12.20
CA LYS A 87 3.03 -8.37 12.97
C LYS A 87 3.98 -9.30 12.22
N LEU A 88 3.47 -10.33 11.54
CA LEU A 88 4.30 -11.21 10.72
C LEU A 88 4.90 -10.46 9.52
N CYS A 89 4.13 -9.58 8.88
CA CYS A 89 4.62 -8.72 7.80
C CYS A 89 5.75 -7.79 8.26
N GLU A 90 5.61 -7.17 9.44
CA GLU A 90 6.65 -6.34 10.04
C GLU A 90 7.93 -7.14 10.31
N ALA A 91 7.80 -8.37 10.83
CA ALA A 91 8.94 -9.27 11.02
C ALA A 91 9.63 -9.61 9.69
N TRP A 92 8.86 -9.96 8.66
CA TRP A 92 9.38 -10.23 7.32
C TRP A 92 10.09 -9.01 6.70
N VAL A 93 9.56 -7.80 6.85
CA VAL A 93 10.23 -6.57 6.37
C VAL A 93 11.59 -6.37 7.04
N ARG A 94 11.72 -6.73 8.32
CA ARG A 94 12.97 -6.60 9.08
C ARG A 94 13.99 -7.66 8.70
N ASP A 95 13.58 -8.91 8.65
CA ASP A 95 14.48 -10.06 8.53
C ASP A 95 14.73 -10.43 7.06
N GLY A 96 13.68 -10.39 6.23
CA GLY A 96 13.74 -10.56 4.79
C GLY A 96 14.02 -11.99 4.30
N ASP A 97 13.96 -12.99 5.18
CA ASP A 97 14.24 -14.38 4.85
C ASP A 97 13.02 -15.14 4.28
N ASP A 98 13.27 -16.33 3.75
CA ASP A 98 12.26 -17.18 3.10
C ASP A 98 11.24 -17.73 4.12
N ASP A 99 11.71 -18.05 5.33
CA ASP A 99 10.91 -18.66 6.40
C ASP A 99 9.86 -17.66 6.92
N SER A 100 10.25 -16.42 7.18
CA SER A 100 9.32 -15.35 7.57
C SER A 100 8.33 -15.04 6.44
N ARG A 101 8.76 -15.08 5.17
CA ARG A 101 7.85 -14.92 4.01
C ARG A 101 6.81 -16.03 3.97
N ALA A 102 7.24 -17.28 4.12
CA ALA A 102 6.36 -18.45 4.10
C ALA A 102 5.35 -18.43 5.28
N ALA A 103 5.78 -17.98 6.46
CA ALA A 103 4.91 -17.80 7.62
C ALA A 103 3.82 -16.76 7.34
N VAL A 104 4.17 -15.61 6.76
CA VAL A 104 3.19 -14.58 6.36
C VAL A 104 2.22 -15.13 5.32
N LYS A 105 2.71 -15.79 4.26
CA LYS A 105 1.87 -16.37 3.20
C LYS A 105 0.84 -17.34 3.78
N LYS A 106 1.29 -18.25 4.65
CA LYS A 106 0.42 -19.23 5.32
C LYS A 106 -0.65 -18.56 6.18
N ALA A 107 -0.29 -17.51 6.91
CA ALA A 107 -1.24 -16.76 7.74
C ALA A 107 -2.30 -16.06 6.86
N ALA A 108 -1.88 -15.37 5.79
CA ALA A 108 -2.79 -14.69 4.86
C ALA A 108 -3.75 -15.69 4.17
N GLU A 109 -3.24 -16.81 3.67
CA GLU A 109 -4.06 -17.85 2.99
C GLU A 109 -5.05 -18.56 3.93
N SER A 110 -4.83 -18.51 5.24
CA SER A 110 -5.75 -19.11 6.22
C SER A 110 -7.01 -18.28 6.49
N ILE A 111 -6.99 -16.99 6.11
CA ILE A 111 -8.10 -16.07 6.31
C ILE A 111 -8.94 -15.97 5.04
N LYS A 112 -10.26 -16.14 5.18
CA LYS A 112 -11.22 -16.00 4.06
C LYS A 112 -11.67 -14.56 3.82
N ALA A 113 -11.45 -13.68 4.79
CA ALA A 113 -11.84 -12.28 4.69
C ALA A 113 -11.00 -11.55 3.64
N ASP A 114 -11.66 -10.72 2.86
CA ASP A 114 -11.06 -9.85 1.86
C ASP A 114 -10.77 -8.48 2.50
N SER A 115 -9.69 -8.39 3.28
CA SER A 115 -9.36 -7.18 4.07
C SER A 115 -7.96 -6.65 3.80
N ALA A 116 -7.75 -5.35 4.05
CA ALA A 116 -6.48 -4.69 3.75
C ALA A 116 -5.26 -5.35 4.44
N PRO A 117 -5.31 -5.74 5.73
CA PRO A 117 -4.22 -6.48 6.37
C PRO A 117 -3.89 -7.81 5.68
N VAL A 118 -4.90 -8.54 5.23
CA VAL A 118 -4.73 -9.81 4.50
C VAL A 118 -3.99 -9.57 3.18
N TRP A 119 -4.33 -8.50 2.45
CA TRP A 119 -3.63 -8.13 1.21
C TRP A 119 -2.20 -7.63 1.42
N VAL A 120 -1.89 -6.97 2.55
CA VAL A 120 -0.49 -6.72 2.94
C VAL A 120 0.24 -8.05 3.16
N GLY A 121 -0.42 -9.02 3.79
CA GLY A 121 0.07 -10.40 3.93
C GLY A 121 0.36 -11.07 2.59
N PHE A 122 -0.57 -10.99 1.63
CA PHE A 122 -0.33 -11.50 0.28
C PHE A 122 0.82 -10.78 -0.42
N ALA A 123 0.94 -9.46 -0.28
CA ALA A 123 2.04 -8.70 -0.87
C ALA A 123 3.41 -9.19 -0.39
N ALA A 124 3.55 -9.42 0.92
CA ALA A 124 4.75 -9.99 1.52
C ALA A 124 4.96 -11.45 1.08
N GLY A 125 3.93 -12.29 1.17
CA GLY A 125 3.98 -13.71 0.80
C GLY A 125 4.35 -13.96 -0.66
N TRP A 126 3.94 -13.04 -1.55
CA TRP A 126 4.20 -13.07 -2.99
C TRP A 126 5.43 -12.26 -3.43
N SER A 127 6.24 -11.78 -2.48
CA SER A 127 7.50 -11.10 -2.82
C SER A 127 8.53 -12.01 -3.51
N GLY A 128 8.34 -13.32 -3.45
CA GLY A 128 9.13 -14.34 -4.14
C GLY A 128 8.53 -15.72 -3.95
N GLY A 129 9.36 -16.76 -4.05
CA GLY A 129 8.95 -18.14 -3.84
C GLY A 129 8.05 -18.69 -4.97
N SER A 130 7.08 -19.51 -4.58
CA SER A 130 6.15 -20.17 -5.50
C SER A 130 4.70 -19.90 -5.11
N LEU A 131 3.85 -19.67 -6.10
CA LEU A 131 2.39 -19.60 -5.92
C LEU A 131 1.77 -20.96 -5.63
N SER A 132 2.38 -22.03 -6.15
CA SER A 132 1.90 -23.39 -5.90
C SER A 132 2.09 -23.79 -4.44
N PRO A 133 1.08 -24.39 -3.80
CA PRO A 133 1.22 -24.99 -2.47
C PRO A 133 2.00 -26.32 -2.51
N ASN A 134 2.26 -26.87 -3.69
CA ASN A 134 3.03 -28.09 -3.88
C ASN A 134 4.47 -27.75 -4.28
N GLU A 135 5.43 -28.10 -3.42
CA GLU A 135 6.85 -27.83 -3.64
C GLU A 135 7.43 -28.53 -4.87
N ASP A 136 6.86 -29.66 -5.28
CA ASP A 136 7.25 -30.43 -6.47
C ASP A 136 6.72 -29.80 -7.77
N HIS A 137 5.72 -28.93 -7.68
CA HIS A 137 5.09 -28.26 -8.83
C HIS A 137 5.18 -26.75 -8.68
N ARG A 138 6.40 -26.20 -8.68
CA ARG A 138 6.62 -24.77 -8.50
C ARG A 138 5.99 -23.94 -9.61
N VAL A 139 5.34 -22.86 -9.21
CA VAL A 139 4.82 -21.81 -10.10
C VAL A 139 5.48 -20.52 -9.66
N GLU A 140 6.38 -19.98 -10.48
CA GLU A 140 7.07 -18.73 -10.15
C GLU A 140 6.08 -17.61 -9.88
N THR A 141 6.32 -16.87 -8.81
CA THR A 141 5.49 -15.70 -8.47
C THR A 141 5.80 -14.56 -9.43
N PRO A 142 4.80 -14.02 -10.17
CA PRO A 142 5.00 -12.86 -11.04
C PRO A 142 5.61 -11.68 -10.30
N ASP A 143 6.48 -10.93 -10.99
CA ASP A 143 7.27 -9.87 -10.35
C ASP A 143 6.45 -8.67 -9.89
N ASP A 144 5.27 -8.45 -10.47
CA ASP A 144 4.36 -7.36 -10.15
C ASP A 144 3.32 -7.72 -9.07
N LEU A 145 3.23 -8.99 -8.66
CA LEU A 145 2.17 -9.48 -7.78
C LEU A 145 2.20 -8.80 -6.41
N THR A 146 3.40 -8.50 -5.88
CA THR A 146 3.55 -7.70 -4.66
C THR A 146 2.96 -6.30 -4.81
N ALA A 147 3.28 -5.61 -5.91
CA ALA A 147 2.80 -4.25 -6.13
C ALA A 147 1.28 -4.22 -6.32
N LYS A 148 0.73 -5.18 -7.08
CA LYS A 148 -0.72 -5.37 -7.22
C LYS A 148 -1.40 -5.62 -5.87
N ALA A 149 -0.84 -6.49 -5.03
CA ALA A 149 -1.39 -6.77 -3.70
C ALA A 149 -1.32 -5.57 -2.74
N VAL A 150 -0.22 -4.79 -2.76
CA VAL A 150 -0.13 -3.52 -2.00
C VAL A 150 -1.21 -2.55 -2.47
N ASN A 151 -1.36 -2.36 -3.79
CA ASN A 151 -2.41 -1.48 -4.32
C ASN A 151 -3.80 -1.91 -3.86
N THR A 152 -4.12 -3.21 -3.93
CA THR A 152 -5.40 -3.73 -3.43
C THR A 152 -5.60 -3.46 -1.93
N ALA A 153 -4.56 -3.67 -1.11
CA ALA A 153 -4.64 -3.36 0.32
C ALA A 153 -4.97 -1.88 0.58
N LEU A 154 -4.33 -0.97 -0.16
CA LEU A 154 -4.58 0.46 -0.03
C LEU A 154 -5.96 0.87 -0.51
N LEU A 155 -6.44 0.30 -1.62
CA LEU A 155 -7.80 0.57 -2.11
C LEU A 155 -8.86 0.10 -1.11
N ILE A 156 -8.66 -1.06 -0.46
CA ILE A 156 -9.56 -1.54 0.60
C ILE A 156 -9.51 -0.59 1.81
N ALA A 157 -8.33 -0.22 2.28
CA ALA A 157 -8.17 0.66 3.45
C ALA A 157 -8.77 2.06 3.20
N VAL A 158 -8.50 2.66 2.04
CA VAL A 158 -9.10 3.93 1.62
C VAL A 158 -10.62 3.80 1.42
N GLY A 159 -11.09 2.64 0.96
CA GLY A 159 -12.52 2.36 0.84
C GLY A 159 -13.27 2.43 2.18
N GLN A 160 -12.57 2.11 3.28
CA GLN A 160 -13.11 2.09 4.64
C GLN A 160 -13.07 3.46 5.36
N VAL A 161 -12.35 4.45 4.82
CA VAL A 161 -12.48 5.84 5.31
C VAL A 161 -13.73 6.49 4.72
N GLY A 162 -14.18 7.60 5.34
CA GLY A 162 -15.32 8.38 4.86
C GLY A 162 -15.10 8.85 3.40
N PRO A 163 -16.13 8.86 2.53
CA PRO A 163 -15.98 9.27 1.14
C PRO A 163 -15.33 10.65 0.95
N GLY A 164 -15.58 11.59 1.86
CA GLY A 164 -14.98 12.93 1.85
C GLY A 164 -13.50 12.96 2.24
N ASP A 165 -13.00 11.92 2.90
CA ASP A 165 -11.64 11.86 3.45
C ASP A 165 -10.70 11.03 2.54
N ARG A 166 -11.22 10.39 1.49
CA ARG A 166 -10.46 9.46 0.63
C ARG A 166 -9.29 10.14 -0.07
N SER A 167 -9.50 11.35 -0.60
CA SER A 167 -8.43 12.09 -1.30
C SER A 167 -7.29 12.42 -0.33
N GLU A 168 -7.62 12.90 0.88
CA GLU A 168 -6.64 13.18 1.93
C GLU A 168 -5.93 11.91 2.40
N ALA A 169 -6.63 10.78 2.55
CA ALA A 169 -6.05 9.50 2.91
C ALA A 169 -5.04 9.00 1.85
N ILE A 170 -5.36 9.14 0.55
CA ILE A 170 -4.44 8.79 -0.54
C ILE A 170 -3.22 9.70 -0.51
N ASP A 171 -3.41 11.01 -0.36
CA ASP A 171 -2.31 11.97 -0.27
C ASP A 171 -1.40 11.69 0.94
N ALA A 172 -1.96 11.37 2.10
CA ALA A 172 -1.19 10.98 3.28
C ALA A 172 -0.32 9.74 3.01
N CYS A 173 -0.89 8.73 2.35
CA CYS A 173 -0.15 7.52 1.96
C CYS A 173 0.98 7.84 0.99
N LEU A 174 0.72 8.62 -0.06
CA LEU A 174 1.70 8.97 -1.09
C LEU A 174 2.82 9.87 -0.53
N ASN A 175 2.49 10.85 0.32
CA ASN A 175 3.47 11.72 0.94
C ASN A 175 4.42 10.94 1.86
N ALA A 176 3.89 10.03 2.69
CA ALA A 176 4.71 9.18 3.55
C ALA A 176 5.60 8.25 2.71
N GLY A 177 5.04 7.65 1.67
CA GLY A 177 5.75 6.80 0.73
C GLY A 177 6.89 7.52 0.00
N LEU A 178 6.65 8.73 -0.51
CA LEU A 178 7.66 9.55 -1.19
C LEU A 178 8.80 9.93 -0.25
N ALA A 179 8.51 10.42 0.96
CA ALA A 179 9.54 10.73 1.95
C ALA A 179 10.40 9.50 2.28
N PHE A 180 9.76 8.33 2.43
CA PHE A 180 10.46 7.07 2.61
C PHE A 180 11.33 6.73 1.39
N ALA A 181 10.81 6.87 0.18
CA ALA A 181 11.54 6.59 -1.05
C ALA A 181 12.79 7.48 -1.22
N GLU A 182 12.73 8.73 -0.76
CA GLU A 182 13.83 9.71 -0.80
C GLU A 182 14.91 9.50 0.26
N GLY A 183 14.70 8.55 1.18
CA GLY A 183 15.71 8.15 2.16
C GLY A 183 15.34 8.42 3.61
N ALA A 184 14.17 8.99 3.90
CA ALA A 184 13.70 9.11 5.28
C ALA A 184 13.40 7.74 5.91
N SER A 185 13.25 7.71 7.23
CA SER A 185 12.50 6.63 7.89
C SER A 185 11.05 6.71 7.47
N MET A 186 10.38 5.57 7.31
CA MET A 186 8.96 5.53 6.93
C MET A 186 8.12 6.32 7.95
N PRO A 187 7.48 7.43 7.56
CA PRO A 187 6.64 8.21 8.46
C PRO A 187 5.37 7.44 8.81
N ALA A 188 4.81 7.73 9.98
CA ALA A 188 3.46 7.28 10.31
C ALA A 188 2.46 7.94 9.34
N VAL A 189 1.54 7.14 8.80
CA VAL A 189 0.39 7.66 8.06
C VAL A 189 -0.68 8.00 9.09
N LEU A 190 -1.10 9.25 9.14
CA LEU A 190 -2.21 9.66 9.99
C LEU A 190 -3.41 9.78 9.08
N ALA A 191 -4.48 9.01 9.35
CA ALA A 191 -5.77 9.29 8.76
C ALA A 191 -6.07 10.77 9.01
N GLY A 192 -6.35 11.53 7.96
CA GLY A 192 -6.77 12.93 8.06
C GLY A 192 -7.75 13.03 9.21
N ALA A 193 -7.39 13.83 10.23
CA ALA A 193 -8.19 13.95 11.42
C ALA A 193 -9.54 14.49 10.97
N GLY A 194 -10.51 13.58 10.80
CA GLY A 194 -11.91 13.93 10.72
C GLY A 194 -12.14 14.83 11.92
N VAL A 195 -12.28 16.13 11.64
CA VAL A 195 -12.53 17.15 12.64
C VAL A 195 -13.67 16.60 13.46
N ASN A 196 -13.40 16.31 14.74
CA ASN A 196 -14.43 16.09 15.73
C ASN A 196 -15.30 17.37 15.74
N LYS A 197 -16.30 17.42 14.86
CA LYS A 197 -17.43 18.31 15.03
C LYS A 197 -18.21 17.67 16.15
N ALA A 198 -17.83 18.04 17.37
CA ALA A 198 -18.64 17.86 18.55
C ALA A 198 -20.09 18.17 18.18
N GLU A 199 -20.98 17.23 18.49
CA GLU A 199 -22.42 17.47 18.51
C GLU A 199 -22.67 18.72 19.36
N ALA A 200 -22.86 19.86 18.71
CA ALA A 200 -23.48 21.01 19.32
C ALA A 200 -24.95 20.64 19.53
N VAL A 201 -25.24 20.08 20.70
CA VAL A 201 -26.61 19.95 21.21
C VAL A 201 -27.21 21.36 21.24
N PRO A 202 -28.27 21.67 20.47
CA PRO A 202 -28.97 22.91 20.67
C PRO A 202 -29.66 22.83 22.04
N ALA A 203 -29.25 23.71 22.96
CA ALA A 203 -29.99 23.94 24.18
C ALA A 203 -31.41 24.38 23.80
N GLY A 204 -32.35 23.45 23.97
CA GLY A 204 -33.76 23.69 23.75
C GLY A 204 -34.23 24.83 24.65
N THR A 205 -34.89 25.80 24.01
CA THR A 205 -35.75 26.79 24.64
C THR A 205 -36.83 26.10 25.48
N GLY A 206 -36.67 26.14 26.80
CA GLY A 206 -37.73 25.86 27.76
C GLY A 206 -38.31 27.17 28.25
N GLY A 207 -39.50 27.53 27.75
CA GLY A 207 -40.27 28.66 28.25
C GLY A 207 -40.89 28.35 29.62
N GLY A 208 -40.99 29.40 30.43
CA GLY A 208 -41.80 29.54 31.63
C GLY A 208 -42.09 31.02 31.81
#